data_AF-A0A5C7Q1P3-F1
#
_entry.id   AF-A0A5C7Q1P3-F1
#
_cell.length_a   1.000
_cell.length_b   1.000
_cell.length_c   1.000
_cell.angle_alpha   90.00
_cell.angle_beta   90.00
_cell.angle_gamma   90.00
#
_symmetry.space_group_name_H-M   'P 1'
#
loop_
_entity.id
_entity.type
_entity.pdbx_description
1 polymer ?
#
loop_
_entity_poly.entity_id
_entity_poly.type
_entity_poly.pdbx_seq_one_letter_code
_entity_poly.pdbx_strand_id
1 'polypeptide(L)' 'MSELVHAPWIADQVASLNAYQSSGVFHPYTCGKRCNGEGVLTATPGGWACPACGYRQGWVLAWMADWRWRKP' A
#
# COMPACT_ATOMS: atom_id res chain seq x y z
N MET A 1 -17.33 6.74 -7.20
CA MET A 1 -16.43 6.98 -6.05
C MET A 1 -15.69 5.69 -5.76
N SER A 2 -14.36 5.71 -5.65
CA SER A 2 -13.60 4.50 -5.31
C SER A 2 -13.81 4.14 -3.83
N GLU A 3 -14.09 2.88 -3.56
CA GLU A 3 -14.26 2.36 -2.19
C GLU A 3 -12.91 2.35 -1.44
N LEU A 4 -12.94 2.68 -0.15
CA LEU A 4 -11.78 2.67 0.73
C LEU A 4 -11.83 1.49 1.69
N VAL A 5 -10.67 0.91 1.96
CA VAL A 5 -10.46 -0.09 3.01
C VAL A 5 -9.54 0.50 4.07
N HIS A 6 -9.94 0.41 5.34
CA HIS A 6 -9.17 0.87 6.48
C HIS A 6 -8.48 -0.30 7.21
N ALA A 7 -7.33 -0.03 7.83
CA ALA A 7 -6.69 -0.99 8.72
C ALA A 7 -7.59 -1.25 9.97
N PRO A 8 -7.55 -2.45 10.58
CA PRO A 8 -6.57 -3.51 10.37
C PRO A 8 -6.79 -4.31 9.07
N TRP A 9 -5.69 -4.60 8.37
CA TRP A 9 -5.72 -5.40 7.14
C TRP A 9 -5.41 -6.87 7.40
N ILE A 10 -6.15 -7.75 6.75
CA ILE A 10 -5.89 -9.20 6.80
C ILE A 10 -4.65 -9.57 5.96
N ALA A 11 -4.13 -10.78 6.16
CA ALA A 11 -2.91 -11.25 5.47
C ALA A 11 -3.01 -11.16 3.93
N ASP A 12 -4.16 -11.51 3.35
CA ASP A 12 -4.36 -11.43 1.89
C ASP A 12 -4.34 -9.99 1.38
N GLN A 13 -4.94 -9.05 2.10
CA GLN A 13 -4.88 -7.62 1.77
C GLN A 13 -3.44 -7.12 1.84
N VAL A 14 -2.68 -7.46 2.89
CA VAL A 14 -1.26 -7.10 3.00
C VAL A 14 -0.44 -7.67 1.84
N ALA A 15 -0.72 -8.91 1.41
CA ALA A 15 -0.05 -9.54 0.28
C ALA A 15 -0.37 -8.82 -1.05
N SER A 16 -1.65 -8.55 -1.34
CA SER A 16 -2.08 -7.81 -2.53
C SER A 16 -1.42 -6.44 -2.59
N LEU A 17 -1.41 -5.72 -1.46
CA LEU A 17 -0.87 -4.37 -1.36
C LEU A 17 0.64 -4.32 -1.57
N ASN A 18 1.40 -5.22 -0.93
CA ASN A 18 2.85 -5.27 -1.14
C ASN A 18 3.20 -5.69 -2.57
N ALA A 19 2.44 -6.62 -3.16
CA ALA A 19 2.62 -7.00 -4.55
C ALA A 19 2.30 -5.84 -5.52
N TYR A 20 1.26 -5.04 -5.23
CA TYR A 20 0.94 -3.81 -5.97
C TYR A 20 2.14 -2.83 -5.94
N GLN A 21 2.71 -2.58 -4.74
CA GLN A 21 3.84 -1.66 -4.56
C GLN A 21 5.08 -2.06 -5.38
N SER A 22 5.33 -3.36 -5.54
CA SER A 22 6.47 -3.88 -6.31
C SER A 22 6.17 -4.18 -7.78
N SER A 23 4.91 -4.05 -8.22
CA SER A 23 4.48 -4.52 -9.55
C SER A 23 5.03 -3.69 -10.72
N GLY A 24 5.31 -2.41 -10.49
CA GLY A 24 5.66 -1.46 -11.55
C GLY A 24 4.52 -1.09 -12.50
N VAL A 25 3.32 -1.66 -12.33
CA VAL A 25 2.15 -1.40 -13.19
C VAL A 25 1.55 -0.02 -12.89
N PHE A 26 1.56 0.38 -11.63
CA PHE A 26 1.04 1.65 -11.16
C PHE A 26 2.02 2.33 -10.19
N HIS A 27 1.82 3.62 -9.96
CA HIS A 27 2.63 4.35 -8.99
C HIS A 27 2.34 3.83 -7.57
N PRO A 28 3.37 3.51 -6.78
CA PRO A 28 3.20 3.04 -5.41
C PRO A 28 2.71 4.17 -4.50
N TYR A 29 2.15 3.81 -3.34
CA TYR A 29 2.04 4.70 -2.21
C TYR A 29 3.42 5.04 -1.67
N THR A 30 3.63 6.33 -1.40
CA THR A 30 4.91 6.86 -0.94
C THR A 30 4.73 7.77 0.27
N CYS A 31 5.76 7.88 1.10
CA CYS A 31 5.85 8.91 2.12
C CYS A 31 6.29 10.23 1.47
N GLY A 32 5.71 11.35 1.91
CA GLY A 32 6.02 12.67 1.35
C GLY A 32 7.49 13.11 1.53
N LYS A 33 8.21 12.51 2.49
CA LYS A 33 9.64 12.76 2.73
C LYS A 33 10.57 12.05 1.74
N ARG A 34 10.06 11.21 0.85
CA ARG A 34 10.87 10.46 -0.13
C ARG A 34 12.07 9.77 0.52
N CYS A 35 11.83 9.11 1.65
CA CYS A 35 12.90 8.41 2.36
C CYS A 35 13.36 7.18 1.56
N ASN A 36 14.66 6.90 1.53
CA ASN A 36 15.24 5.77 0.78
C ASN A 36 14.86 5.78 -0.72
N GLY A 37 14.86 6.95 -1.36
CA GLY A 37 14.47 7.10 -2.76
C GLY A 37 13.04 7.62 -2.89
N GLU A 38 12.12 6.90 -3.53
CA GLU A 38 10.75 7.40 -3.73
C GLU A 38 9.89 7.38 -2.45
N GLY A 39 10.38 6.85 -1.33
CA GLY A 39 9.59 6.79 -0.10
C GLY A 39 8.54 5.69 -0.10
N VAL A 40 8.72 4.62 -0.87
CA VAL A 40 7.76 3.52 -1.01
C VAL A 40 7.34 2.98 0.36
N LEU A 41 6.03 2.94 0.60
CA LEU A 41 5.46 2.41 1.84
C LEU A 41 5.38 0.89 1.79
N THR A 42 5.47 0.25 2.96
CA THR A 42 5.26 -1.19 3.15
C THR A 42 3.91 -1.42 3.83
N ALA A 43 3.11 -2.34 3.30
CA ALA A 43 1.84 -2.72 3.92
C ALA A 43 2.11 -3.62 5.14
N THR A 44 1.42 -3.32 6.24
CA THR A 44 1.38 -4.12 7.47
C THR A 44 -0.07 -4.32 7.91
N PRO A 45 -0.38 -5.24 8.84
CA PRO A 45 -1.73 -5.34 9.39
C PRO A 45 -2.23 -4.02 10.00
N GLY A 46 -1.33 -3.16 10.48
CA GLY A 46 -1.66 -1.85 11.04
C GLY A 46 -1.64 -0.69 10.03
N GLY A 47 -1.71 -0.98 8.72
CA GLY A 47 -1.68 0.01 7.64
C GLY A 47 -0.32 0.14 6.95
N TRP A 48 -0.21 1.14 6.06
CA TRP A 48 1.03 1.54 5.42
C TRP A 48 2.01 2.07 6.46
N ALA A 49 3.27 1.66 6.35
CA ALA A 49 4.37 2.17 7.15
C ALA A 49 5.55 2.56 6.25
N CYS A 50 6.12 3.74 6.50
CA CYS A 50 7.41 4.10 5.92
C CYS A 50 8.52 3.40 6.71
N PRO A 51 9.45 2.70 6.05
CA PRO A 51 10.51 1.96 6.73
C PRO A 51 11.58 2.86 7.38
N ALA A 52 11.55 4.18 7.14
CA ALA A 52 12.64 5.08 7.51
C ALA A 52 12.29 6.22 8.49
N CYS A 53 11.08 6.79 8.41
CA CYS A 53 10.77 8.03 9.16
C CYS A 53 9.51 7.97 10.03
N GLY A 54 8.95 6.77 10.23
CA GLY A 54 7.80 6.56 11.12
C GLY A 54 6.44 7.01 10.55
N TYR A 55 6.39 7.50 9.30
CA TYR A 55 5.13 7.84 8.65
C TYR A 55 4.20 6.62 8.54
N ARG A 56 2.90 6.83 8.81
CA ARG A 56 1.86 5.80 8.74
C ARG A 56 0.62 6.31 8.02
N GLN A 57 -0.08 5.42 7.31
CA GLN A 57 -1.38 5.68 6.71
C GLN A 57 -2.27 4.44 6.83
N GLY A 58 -3.50 4.61 7.31
CA GLY A 58 -4.42 3.51 7.60
C GLY A 58 -5.48 3.21 6.56
N TRP A 59 -5.34 3.70 5.32
CA TRP A 59 -6.36 3.57 4.27
C TRP A 59 -5.76 3.26 2.90
N VAL A 60 -6.54 2.60 2.05
CA VAL A 60 -6.20 2.29 0.65
C VAL A 60 -7.46 2.17 -0.21
N LEU A 61 -7.34 2.28 -1.53
CA LEU A 61 -8.45 1.93 -2.44
C LEU A 61 -8.68 0.41 -2.44
N ALA A 62 -9.94 -0.02 -2.33
CA ALA A 62 -10.31 -1.43 -2.18
C ALA A 62 -9.74 -2.33 -3.29
N TRP A 63 -9.72 -1.85 -4.53
CA TRP A 63 -9.25 -2.62 -5.70
C TRP A 63 -7.73 -2.92 -5.70
N MET A 64 -6.97 -2.19 -4.87
CA MET A 64 -5.54 -2.46 -4.65
C MET A 64 -5.35 -3.57 -3.61
N ALA A 65 -6.31 -3.74 -2.70
CA ALA A 65 -6.23 -4.68 -1.59
C ALA A 65 -6.89 -6.05 -1.87
N ASP A 66 -7.53 -6.23 -3.03
CA ASP A 66 -8.23 -7.46 -3.42
C ASP A 66 -7.80 -8.00 -4.80
N TRP A 67 -6.54 -7.75 -5.17
CA TRP A 67 -5.91 -8.24 -6.40
C TRP A 67 -6.52 -7.76 -7.72
N ARG A 68 -7.58 -6.92 -7.72
CA ARG A 68 -8.19 -6.39 -8.95
C ARG A 68 -7.24 -5.55 -9.81
N TRP A 69 -6.18 -5.01 -9.21
CA TRP A 69 -5.09 -4.30 -9.92
C TRP A 69 -4.26 -5.21 -10.85
N ARG A 70 -4.25 -6.53 -10.62
CA ARG A 70 -3.44 -7.50 -11.39
C ARG A 70 -4.17 -8.01 -12.63
N LYS A 71 -5.28 -7.38 -13.04
CA LYS A 71 -6.02 -7.83 -14.22
C LYS A 71 -5.12 -7.73 -15.48
N PRO A 72 -5.14 -8.76 -16.35
CA PRO A 72 -4.31 -8.82 -17.55
C PRO A 72 -4.63 -7.72 -18.56
#